data_AF-A0A7S0A2Y6-F1
#
_entry.id   AF-A0A7S0A2Y6-F1
#
_cell.length_a   1.000
_cell.length_b   1.000
_cell.length_c   1.000
_cell.angle_alpha   90.00
_cell.angle_beta   90.00
_cell.angle_gamma   90.00
#
_symmetry.space_group_name_H-M   'P 1'
#
loop_
_entity.id
_entity.type
_entity.pdbx_description
1 polymer ?
#
loop_
_entity_poly.entity_id
_entity_poly.type
_entity_poly.pdbx_seq_one_letter_code
_entity_poly.pdbx_strand_id
1 'polypeptide(L)'
;VDQSLWVQALSFLAADEGDHTEEIREVLRHVEESSLMPLLMVIEALQKNPRITVGDVRPYLQSQFRKLAESVESSRGKASESVETSRAKAWQDRQEIARMQQEIVSLRTQAQVFQNTKCSQCSLTLEVPAVHFFCGHSYHSYCVPSDGGCPKCSSEALSRITLKEQREAQARNTEDFFKELQGSSGEGGIQAIGEWCMFGAFDAGREERTE
;
A
#
# COMPACT_ATOMS: atom_id res chain seq x y z
N VAL A 1 -22.80 -16.22 17.76
CA VAL A 1 -24.08 -16.87 17.43
C VAL A 1 -23.81 -17.73 16.21
N ASP A 2 -24.03 -19.05 16.32
CA ASP A 2 -23.60 -20.01 15.31
C ASP A 2 -24.45 -19.88 14.03
N GLN A 3 -23.79 -19.66 12.90
CA GLN A 3 -24.38 -19.40 11.59
C GLN A 3 -25.16 -20.62 11.08
N SER A 4 -24.70 -21.82 11.45
CA SER A 4 -25.28 -23.11 11.07
C SER A 4 -26.67 -23.36 11.68
N LEU A 5 -26.91 -22.86 12.89
CA LEU A 5 -28.17 -23.01 13.63
C LEU A 5 -29.32 -22.27 12.97
N TRP A 6 -29.07 -21.07 12.43
CA TRP A 6 -30.08 -20.29 11.72
C TRP A 6 -30.40 -20.85 10.35
N VAL A 7 -29.41 -21.46 9.67
CA VAL A 7 -29.63 -22.20 8.42
C VAL A 7 -30.53 -23.41 8.65
N GLN A 8 -30.28 -24.15 9.73
CA GLN A 8 -31.10 -25.30 10.12
C GLN A 8 -32.51 -24.88 10.56
N ALA A 9 -32.63 -23.79 11.34
CA ALA A 9 -33.93 -23.25 11.77
C ALA A 9 -34.77 -22.80 10.57
N LEU A 10 -34.19 -22.04 9.63
CA LEU A 10 -34.89 -21.60 8.42
C LEU A 10 -35.27 -22.79 7.53
N SER A 11 -34.39 -23.79 7.40
CA SER A 11 -34.68 -25.02 6.63
C SER A 11 -35.78 -25.87 7.26
N PHE A 12 -35.85 -25.92 8.59
CA PHE A 12 -36.89 -26.62 9.33
C PHE A 12 -38.25 -25.92 9.20
N LEU A 13 -38.28 -24.60 9.40
CA LEU A 13 -39.48 -23.78 9.24
C LEU A 13 -40.01 -23.78 7.79
N ALA A 14 -39.11 -23.89 6.80
CA ALA A 14 -39.48 -24.01 5.39
C ALA A 14 -39.96 -25.42 5.00
N ALA A 15 -39.66 -26.46 5.79
CA ALA A 15 -40.05 -27.84 5.51
C ALA A 15 -41.39 -28.24 6.16
N ASP A 16 -41.84 -27.50 7.18
CA ASP A 16 -43.11 -27.75 7.85
C ASP A 16 -44.31 -27.17 7.07
N GLU A 17 -45.44 -27.88 7.06
CA GLU A 17 -46.67 -27.48 6.34
C GLU A 17 -47.54 -26.47 7.13
N GLY A 18 -47.10 -26.06 8.32
CA GLY A 18 -47.75 -25.07 9.17
C GLY A 18 -47.66 -23.62 8.65
N ASP A 19 -48.54 -22.75 9.15
CA ASP A 19 -48.49 -21.30 8.89
C ASP A 19 -47.49 -20.63 9.85
N HIS A 20 -46.21 -20.66 9.48
CA HIS A 20 -45.09 -20.08 10.26
C HIS A 20 -44.60 -18.74 9.68
N THR A 21 -45.51 -17.98 9.06
CA THR A 21 -45.16 -16.80 8.25
C THR A 21 -44.54 -15.68 9.11
N GLU A 22 -44.96 -15.54 10.36
CA GLU A 22 -44.45 -14.51 11.29
C GLU A 22 -43.08 -14.90 11.88
N GLU A 23 -42.90 -16.19 12.22
CA GLU A 23 -41.64 -16.74 12.71
C GLU A 23 -40.54 -16.65 11.64
N ILE A 24 -40.89 -16.87 10.37
CA ILE A 24 -39.97 -16.70 9.23
C ILE A 24 -39.58 -15.22 9.07
N ARG A 25 -40.50 -14.27 9.26
CA ARG A 25 -40.19 -12.83 9.21
C ARG A 25 -39.25 -12.42 10.35
N GLU A 26 -39.48 -12.92 11.56
CA GLU A 26 -38.61 -12.68 12.73
C GLU A 26 -37.20 -13.22 12.48
N VAL A 27 -37.08 -14.45 11.96
CA VAL A 27 -35.81 -15.08 11.60
C VAL A 27 -35.09 -14.29 10.49
N LEU A 28 -35.80 -13.87 9.44
CA LEU A 28 -35.22 -13.08 8.35
C LEU A 28 -34.70 -11.72 8.83
N ARG A 29 -35.40 -11.07 9.76
CA ARG A 29 -34.95 -9.83 10.41
C ARG A 29 -33.65 -10.05 11.19
N HIS A 30 -33.57 -11.15 11.95
CA HIS A 30 -32.38 -11.47 12.73
C HIS A 30 -31.18 -11.87 11.87
N VAL A 31 -31.42 -12.61 10.77
CA VAL A 31 -30.41 -12.93 9.74
C VAL A 31 -29.91 -11.67 9.05
N GLU A 32 -30.80 -10.68 8.81
CA GLU A 32 -30.43 -9.39 8.24
C GLU A 32 -29.58 -8.52 9.19
N GLU A 33 -29.96 -8.42 10.47
CA GLU A 33 -29.22 -7.63 11.46
C GLU A 33 -27.82 -8.23 11.72
N SER A 34 -27.73 -9.55 11.70
CA SER A 34 -26.52 -10.28 12.06
C SER A 34 -25.68 -10.71 10.86
N SER A 35 -26.09 -10.41 9.62
CA SER A 35 -25.42 -10.79 8.37
C SER A 35 -25.11 -12.29 8.25
N LEU A 36 -25.97 -13.14 8.82
CA LEU A 36 -25.65 -14.55 9.08
C LEU A 36 -25.78 -15.43 7.84
N MET A 37 -26.35 -14.96 6.73
CA MET A 37 -26.53 -15.83 5.58
C MET A 37 -26.44 -15.06 4.26
N PRO A 38 -25.75 -15.61 3.24
CA PRO A 38 -25.85 -15.11 1.87
C PRO A 38 -27.30 -15.16 1.37
N LEU A 39 -27.71 -14.11 0.66
CA LEU A 39 -29.04 -13.95 0.07
C LEU A 39 -29.50 -15.19 -0.72
N LEU A 40 -28.57 -15.82 -1.45
CA LEU A 40 -28.86 -17.01 -2.26
C LEU A 40 -29.34 -18.19 -1.42
N MET A 41 -28.68 -18.46 -0.29
CA MET A 41 -29.06 -19.57 0.59
C MET A 41 -30.42 -19.34 1.26
N VAL A 42 -30.76 -18.08 1.56
CA VAL A 42 -32.09 -17.73 2.10
C VAL A 42 -33.17 -18.01 1.06
N ILE A 43 -32.94 -17.65 -0.20
CA ILE A 43 -33.89 -17.90 -1.30
C ILE A 43 -34.06 -19.40 -1.56
N GLU A 44 -32.96 -20.17 -1.58
CA GLU A 44 -33.01 -21.63 -1.76
C GLU A 44 -33.77 -22.35 -0.64
N ALA A 45 -33.64 -21.87 0.61
CA ALA A 45 -34.40 -22.41 1.73
C ALA A 45 -35.90 -22.10 1.61
N LEU A 46 -36.25 -20.86 1.23
CA LEU A 46 -37.64 -20.41 1.11
C LEU A 46 -38.36 -21.02 -0.10
N GLN A 47 -37.64 -21.37 -1.18
CA GLN A 47 -38.19 -22.00 -2.37
C GLN A 47 -38.86 -23.36 -2.08
N LYS A 48 -38.47 -24.05 -1.01
CA LYS A 48 -39.00 -25.37 -0.65
C LYS A 48 -40.44 -25.34 -0.15
N ASN A 49 -40.95 -24.17 0.26
CA ASN A 49 -42.29 -24.05 0.80
C ASN A 49 -43.26 -23.40 -0.23
N PRO A 50 -44.27 -24.12 -0.73
CA PRO A 50 -45.22 -23.58 -1.71
C PRO A 50 -46.22 -22.56 -1.13
N ARG A 51 -46.29 -22.39 0.20
CA ARG A 51 -47.19 -21.45 0.88
C ARG A 51 -46.59 -20.05 1.05
N ILE A 52 -45.26 -19.92 1.01
CA ILE A 52 -44.58 -18.64 1.20
C ILE A 52 -44.71 -17.82 -0.08
N THR A 53 -45.29 -16.63 0.01
CA THR A 53 -45.38 -15.74 -1.14
C THR A 53 -44.17 -14.80 -1.18
N VAL A 54 -43.77 -14.40 -2.38
CA VAL A 54 -42.71 -13.39 -2.59
C VAL A 54 -43.05 -12.05 -1.89
N GLY A 55 -44.33 -11.82 -1.59
CA GLY A 55 -44.78 -10.65 -0.81
C GLY A 55 -44.23 -10.61 0.62
N ASP A 56 -44.07 -11.77 1.26
CA ASP A 56 -43.64 -11.88 2.66
C ASP A 56 -42.14 -11.61 2.84
N VAL A 57 -41.35 -11.87 1.79
CA VAL A 57 -39.89 -11.72 1.76
C VAL A 57 -39.46 -10.43 1.07
N ARG A 58 -40.38 -9.72 0.40
CA ARG A 58 -40.14 -8.44 -0.30
C ARG A 58 -39.38 -7.41 0.55
N PRO A 59 -39.73 -7.13 1.82
CA PRO A 59 -39.00 -6.14 2.62
C PRO A 59 -37.55 -6.55 2.88
N TYR A 60 -37.29 -7.84 3.13
CA TYR A 60 -35.95 -8.39 3.30
C TYR A 60 -35.12 -8.26 2.01
N LEU A 61 -35.68 -8.67 0.86
CA LEU A 61 -34.99 -8.55 -0.42
C LEU A 61 -34.65 -7.09 -0.75
N GLN A 62 -35.60 -6.17 -0.59
CA GLN A 62 -35.38 -4.75 -0.86
C GLN A 62 -34.28 -4.16 0.02
N SER A 63 -34.20 -4.57 1.29
CA SER A 63 -33.17 -4.10 2.20
C SER A 63 -31.78 -4.67 1.87
N GLN A 64 -31.70 -5.95 1.53
CA GLN A 64 -30.46 -6.59 1.08
C GLN A 64 -29.94 -6.01 -0.23
N PHE A 65 -30.81 -5.77 -1.22
CA PHE A 65 -30.41 -5.13 -2.47
C PHE A 65 -29.92 -3.70 -2.27
N ARG A 66 -30.54 -2.93 -1.37
CA ARG A 66 -30.08 -1.58 -1.02
C ARG A 66 -28.68 -1.61 -0.39
N LYS A 67 -28.46 -2.48 0.60
CA LYS A 67 -27.14 -2.67 1.23
C LYS A 67 -26.07 -3.07 0.21
N LEU A 68 -26.41 -3.96 -0.72
CA LEU A 68 -25.49 -4.38 -1.78
C LEU A 68 -25.17 -3.22 -2.73
N ALA A 69 -26.17 -2.43 -3.14
CA ALA A 69 -25.98 -1.27 -4.00
C ALA A 69 -25.12 -0.18 -3.33
N GLU A 70 -25.37 0.12 -2.05
CA GLU A 70 -24.56 1.06 -1.26
C GLU A 70 -23.11 0.59 -1.10
N SER A 71 -22.90 -0.72 -0.87
CA SER A 71 -21.56 -1.31 -0.77
C SER A 71 -20.77 -1.21 -2.09
N VAL A 72 -21.44 -1.48 -3.22
CA VAL A 72 -20.84 -1.35 -4.56
C VAL A 72 -20.47 0.11 -4.85
N GLU A 73 -21.36 1.05 -4.55
CA GLU A 73 -21.10 2.48 -4.76
C GLU A 73 -19.98 3.00 -3.86
N SER A 74 -19.97 2.64 -2.57
CA SER A 74 -18.90 3.01 -1.64
C SER A 74 -17.55 2.45 -2.08
N SER A 75 -17.52 1.22 -2.59
CA SER A 75 -16.29 0.60 -3.10
C SER A 75 -15.78 1.29 -4.37
N ARG A 76 -16.67 1.68 -5.30
CA ARG A 76 -16.30 2.47 -6.49
C ARG A 76 -15.78 3.87 -6.12
N GLY A 77 -16.45 4.55 -5.20
CA GLY A 77 -16.05 5.88 -4.74
C GLY A 77 -14.64 5.89 -4.12
N LYS A 78 -14.38 4.95 -3.19
CA LYS A 78 -13.07 4.80 -2.54
C LYS A 78 -11.96 4.45 -3.54
N ALA A 79 -12.26 3.63 -4.55
CA ALA A 79 -11.29 3.30 -5.60
C ALA A 79 -10.94 4.51 -6.48
N SER A 80 -11.92 5.39 -6.78
CA SER A 80 -11.66 6.61 -7.55
C SER A 80 -10.79 7.59 -6.77
N GLU A 81 -11.10 7.82 -5.50
CA GLU A 81 -10.38 8.76 -4.64
C GLU A 81 -8.93 8.28 -4.36
N SER A 82 -8.74 6.98 -4.13
CA SER A 82 -7.39 6.42 -3.92
C SER A 82 -6.50 6.52 -5.17
N VAL A 83 -7.08 6.43 -6.36
CA VAL A 83 -6.35 6.59 -7.63
C VAL A 83 -5.94 8.05 -7.86
N GLU A 84 -6.83 9.01 -7.60
CA GLU A 84 -6.54 10.44 -7.78
C GLU A 84 -5.45 10.93 -6.81
N THR A 85 -5.55 10.55 -5.54
CA THR A 85 -4.54 10.89 -4.51
C THR A 85 -3.18 10.28 -4.84
N SER A 86 -3.16 9.00 -5.26
CA SER A 86 -1.92 8.32 -5.69
C SER A 86 -1.29 9.00 -6.90
N ARG A 87 -2.10 9.46 -7.87
CA ARG A 87 -1.63 10.17 -9.06
C ARG A 87 -1.03 11.53 -8.72
N ALA A 88 -1.65 12.27 -7.80
CA ALA A 88 -1.14 13.57 -7.35
C ALA A 88 0.23 13.41 -6.66
N LYS A 89 0.36 12.42 -5.78
CA LYS A 89 1.63 12.10 -5.10
C LYS A 89 2.73 11.72 -6.09
N ALA A 90 2.43 10.82 -7.03
CA ALA A 90 3.39 10.42 -8.07
C ALA A 90 3.88 11.60 -8.93
N TRP A 91 3.04 12.60 -9.15
CA TRP A 91 3.44 13.82 -9.85
C TRP A 91 4.39 14.68 -9.01
N GLN A 92 4.11 14.86 -7.71
CA GLN A 92 4.99 15.56 -6.78
C GLN A 92 6.36 14.87 -6.68
N ASP A 93 6.38 13.55 -6.52
CA ASP A 93 7.62 12.77 -6.44
C ASP A 93 8.48 12.95 -7.72
N ARG A 94 7.84 12.95 -8.91
CA ARG A 94 8.54 13.20 -10.18
C ARG A 94 9.16 14.59 -10.26
N GLN A 95 8.46 15.61 -9.76
CA GLN A 95 9.02 16.97 -9.72
C GLN A 95 10.20 17.06 -8.76
N GLU A 96 10.11 16.41 -7.60
CA GLU A 96 11.19 16.37 -6.63
C GLU A 96 12.42 15.65 -7.19
N ILE A 97 12.23 14.51 -7.88
CA ILE A 97 13.32 13.80 -8.56
C ILE A 97 13.99 14.71 -9.60
N ALA A 98 13.22 15.42 -10.43
CA ALA A 98 13.77 16.33 -11.41
C ALA A 98 14.58 17.48 -10.76
N ARG A 99 14.07 18.03 -9.64
CA ARG A 99 14.78 19.05 -8.84
C ARG A 99 16.09 18.49 -8.29
N MET A 100 16.07 17.30 -7.69
CA MET A 100 17.28 16.65 -7.15
C MET A 100 18.31 16.35 -8.25
N GLN A 101 17.88 15.94 -9.45
CA GLN A 101 18.78 15.73 -10.58
C GLN A 101 19.47 17.02 -11.02
N GLN A 102 18.74 18.14 -11.09
CA GLN A 102 19.32 19.45 -11.37
C GLN A 102 20.32 19.88 -10.29
N GLU A 103 20.01 19.60 -9.02
CA GLU A 103 20.90 19.86 -7.89
C GLU A 103 22.18 19.02 -7.95
N ILE A 104 22.10 17.75 -8.36
CA ILE A 104 23.30 16.92 -8.58
C ILE A 104 24.19 17.53 -9.67
N VAL A 105 23.60 18.01 -10.77
CA VAL A 105 24.35 18.62 -11.87
C VAL A 105 25.00 19.93 -11.41
N SER A 106 24.29 20.78 -10.66
CA SER A 106 24.85 22.03 -10.14
C SER A 106 26.00 21.75 -9.18
N LEU A 107 25.86 20.81 -8.23
CA LEU A 107 26.91 20.43 -7.30
C LEU A 107 28.17 19.87 -7.99
N ARG A 108 28.03 19.21 -9.15
CA ARG A 108 29.16 18.69 -9.93
C ARG A 108 29.87 19.73 -10.79
N THR A 109 29.15 20.75 -11.26
CA THR A 109 29.63 21.66 -12.30
C THR A 109 29.89 23.08 -11.82
N GLN A 110 29.28 23.50 -10.71
CA GLN A 110 29.36 24.87 -10.20
C GLN A 110 30.21 24.92 -8.93
N ALA A 111 31.00 26.01 -8.81
CA ALA A 111 31.74 26.28 -7.59
C ALA A 111 30.78 26.73 -6.47
N GLN A 112 30.85 26.08 -5.30
CA GLN A 112 30.05 26.44 -4.14
C GLN A 112 30.84 27.36 -3.21
N VAL A 113 30.22 28.47 -2.78
CA VAL A 113 30.81 29.39 -1.81
C VAL A 113 30.50 28.90 -0.40
N PHE A 114 31.53 28.62 0.39
CA PHE A 114 31.39 28.26 1.80
C PHE A 114 31.59 29.49 2.68
N GLN A 115 30.53 29.91 3.39
CA GLN A 115 30.57 31.05 4.32
C GLN A 115 30.72 30.62 5.79
N ASN A 116 30.94 29.32 6.04
CA ASN A 116 31.05 28.81 7.40
C ASN A 116 32.35 29.25 8.05
N THR A 117 32.22 29.90 9.21
CA THR A 117 33.34 30.39 10.02
C THR A 117 33.66 29.50 11.21
N LYS A 118 32.88 28.45 11.46
CA LYS A 118 33.02 27.55 12.61
C LYS A 118 33.12 26.09 12.21
N CYS A 119 33.97 25.35 12.92
CA CYS A 119 34.16 23.92 12.73
C CYS A 119 32.94 23.16 13.24
N SER A 120 32.43 22.24 12.44
CA SER A 120 31.26 21.43 12.77
C SER A 120 31.53 20.40 13.87
N GLN A 121 32.79 20.08 14.18
CA GLN A 121 33.18 19.12 15.22
C GLN A 121 33.45 19.82 16.56
N CYS A 122 34.33 20.83 16.58
CA CYS A 122 34.77 21.48 17.83
C CYS A 122 34.10 22.84 18.08
N SER A 123 33.29 23.35 17.14
CA SER A 123 32.59 24.64 17.22
C SER A 123 33.48 25.89 17.33
N LEU A 124 34.81 25.72 17.27
CA LEU A 124 35.79 26.81 17.23
C LEU A 124 35.83 27.46 15.85
N THR A 125 36.35 28.68 15.80
CA THR A 125 36.58 29.42 14.55
C THR A 125 37.49 28.61 13.62
N LEU A 126 37.11 28.52 12.35
CA LEU A 126 37.90 27.83 11.33
C LEU A 126 39.16 28.64 11.01
N GLU A 127 40.29 27.94 11.03
CA GLU A 127 41.57 28.47 10.57
C GLU A 127 41.94 27.77 9.26
N VAL A 128 42.63 28.48 8.38
CA VAL A 128 43.12 27.91 7.13
C VAL A 128 44.37 27.07 7.40
N PRO A 129 44.50 25.84 6.83
CA PRO A 129 43.60 25.20 5.87
C PRO A 129 42.37 24.51 6.51
N ALA A 130 41.20 24.70 5.90
CA ALA A 130 39.94 24.08 6.28
C ALA A 130 39.41 23.15 5.18
N VAL A 131 38.65 22.13 5.57
CA VAL A 131 38.01 21.16 4.68
C VAL A 131 36.51 21.41 4.66
N HIS A 132 35.96 21.59 3.46
CA HIS A 132 34.55 21.88 3.24
C HIS A 132 33.90 20.73 2.44
N PHE A 133 32.75 20.26 2.91
CA PHE A 133 31.94 19.26 2.22
C PHE A 133 30.73 19.91 1.56
N PHE A 134 30.30 19.40 0.41
CA PHE A 134 29.12 19.89 -0.32
C PHE A 134 27.80 19.83 0.48
N CYS A 135 27.75 19.02 1.55
CA CYS A 135 26.64 19.06 2.52
C CYS A 135 26.62 20.34 3.38
N GLY A 136 27.54 21.28 3.16
CA GLY A 136 27.64 22.56 3.86
C GLY A 136 28.47 22.50 5.15
N HIS A 137 28.88 21.32 5.61
CA HIS A 137 29.69 21.20 6.81
C HIS A 137 31.16 21.51 6.55
N SER A 138 31.78 22.20 7.51
CA SER A 138 33.16 22.68 7.42
C SER A 138 33.92 22.27 8.66
N TYR A 139 35.17 21.85 8.49
CA TYR A 139 36.01 21.27 9.54
C TYR A 139 37.45 21.78 9.43
N HIS A 140 38.16 21.79 10.56
CA HIS A 140 39.61 21.90 10.51
C HIS A 140 40.22 20.66 9.87
N SER A 141 41.39 20.80 9.25
CA SER A 141 42.11 19.66 8.65
C SER A 141 42.42 18.53 9.65
N TYR A 142 42.52 18.82 10.94
CA TYR A 142 42.74 17.83 12.00
C TYR A 142 41.45 17.33 12.66
N CYS A 143 40.30 17.96 12.38
CA CYS A 143 39.00 17.53 12.89
C CYS A 143 38.26 16.59 11.92
N VAL A 144 38.80 16.38 10.72
CA VAL A 144 38.25 15.47 9.71
C VAL A 144 39.02 14.15 9.75
N PRO A 145 38.33 13.00 9.83
CA PRO A 145 38.94 11.68 9.62
C PRO A 145 39.52 11.56 8.21
N SER A 146 40.46 10.62 8.02
CA SER A 146 41.03 10.33 6.70
C SER A 146 40.02 9.68 5.73
N ASP A 147 38.88 9.25 6.24
CA ASP A 147 37.79 8.68 5.45
C ASP A 147 37.10 9.85 4.74
N GLY A 148 37.20 9.92 3.41
CA GLY A 148 36.87 11.08 2.56
C GLY A 148 35.40 11.56 2.56
N GLY A 149 34.63 11.37 3.62
CA GLY A 149 33.26 11.82 3.81
C GLY A 149 33.08 12.73 5.03
N CYS A 150 31.96 13.45 5.05
CA CYS A 150 31.60 14.30 6.18
C CYS A 150 31.31 13.45 7.44
N PRO A 151 31.97 13.66 8.59
CA PRO A 151 31.76 12.87 9.80
C PRO A 151 30.32 12.87 10.32
N LYS A 152 29.58 13.95 10.07
CA LYS A 152 28.18 14.08 10.50
C LYS A 152 27.20 13.36 9.58
N CYS A 153 27.48 13.33 8.27
CA CYS A 153 26.54 12.84 7.27
C CYS A 153 26.89 11.45 6.75
N SER A 154 28.12 10.97 6.97
CA SER A 154 28.62 9.71 6.42
C SER A 154 27.82 8.51 6.89
N SER A 155 27.47 8.40 8.18
CA SER A 155 26.69 7.28 8.71
C SER A 155 25.30 7.17 8.06
N GLU A 156 24.61 8.29 7.91
CA GLU A 156 23.30 8.34 7.25
C GLU A 156 23.40 8.13 5.74
N ALA A 157 24.44 8.67 5.10
CA ALA A 157 24.67 8.44 3.68
C ALA A 157 24.97 6.97 3.39
N LEU A 158 25.80 6.32 4.22
CA LEU A 158 26.14 4.91 4.08
C LEU A 158 24.91 4.01 4.24
N SER A 159 24.05 4.25 5.23
CA SER A 159 22.83 3.45 5.40
C SER A 159 21.91 3.53 4.19
N ARG A 160 21.78 4.73 3.59
CA ARG A 160 21.00 4.93 2.36
C ARG A 160 21.63 4.25 1.15
N ILE A 161 22.96 4.32 1.01
CA ILE A 161 23.70 3.66 -0.07
C ILE A 161 23.56 2.14 0.04
N THR A 162 23.82 1.57 1.22
CA THR A 162 23.69 0.13 1.45
C THR A 162 22.27 -0.36 1.21
N LEU A 163 21.25 0.38 1.64
CA LEU A 163 19.85 0.03 1.38
C LEU A 163 19.54 0.06 -0.13
N LYS A 164 20.07 1.04 -0.85
CA LYS A 164 19.93 1.12 -2.31
C LYS A 164 20.59 -0.08 -2.98
N GLU A 165 21.83 -0.38 -2.64
CA GLU A 165 22.58 -1.52 -3.18
C GLU A 165 21.89 -2.85 -2.88
N GLN A 166 21.35 -3.03 -1.67
CA GLN A 166 20.58 -4.21 -1.29
C GLN A 166 19.34 -4.39 -2.18
N ARG A 167 18.60 -3.30 -2.43
CA ARG A 167 17.42 -3.32 -3.31
C ARG A 167 17.79 -3.60 -4.76
N GLU A 168 18.86 -2.99 -5.27
CA GLU A 168 19.34 -3.24 -6.64
C GLU A 168 19.86 -4.68 -6.80
N ALA A 169 20.53 -5.23 -5.78
CA ALA A 169 20.94 -6.63 -5.78
C ALA A 169 19.74 -7.58 -5.75
N GLN A 170 18.74 -7.27 -4.94
CA GLN A 170 17.48 -8.02 -4.91
C GLN A 170 16.78 -7.97 -6.28
N ALA A 171 16.69 -6.78 -6.89
CA ALA A 171 16.10 -6.58 -8.21
C ALA A 171 16.76 -7.40 -9.32
N ARG A 172 18.07 -7.69 -9.20
CA ARG A 172 18.82 -8.54 -10.15
C ARG A 172 18.58 -10.03 -9.93
N ASN A 173 18.08 -10.46 -8.77
CA ASN A 173 17.84 -11.87 -8.47
C ASN A 173 16.47 -12.33 -8.98
N THR A 174 16.40 -12.67 -10.27
CA THR A 174 15.17 -13.15 -10.89
C THR A 174 14.64 -14.46 -10.28
N GLU A 175 15.50 -15.31 -9.71
CA GLU A 175 15.06 -16.59 -9.13
C GLU A 175 14.23 -16.38 -7.86
N ASP A 176 14.65 -15.46 -7.00
CA ASP A 176 13.91 -15.09 -5.80
C ASP A 176 12.53 -14.50 -6.16
N PHE A 177 12.47 -13.68 -7.21
CA PHE A 177 11.21 -13.17 -7.74
C PHE A 177 10.25 -14.27 -8.16
N PHE A 178 10.72 -15.24 -8.96
CA PHE A 178 9.86 -16.34 -9.42
C PHE A 178 9.41 -17.24 -8.26
N LYS A 179 10.28 -17.46 -7.27
CA LYS A 179 9.95 -18.22 -6.07
C LYS A 179 8.87 -17.52 -5.23
N GLU A 180 8.98 -16.20 -5.07
CA GLU A 180 8.01 -15.40 -4.34
C GLU A 180 6.67 -15.32 -5.08
N LEU A 181 6.70 -15.19 -6.40
CA LEU A 181 5.50 -15.26 -7.24
C LEU A 181 4.79 -16.61 -7.16
N GLN A 182 5.54 -17.72 -7.18
CA GLN A 182 4.95 -19.06 -7.08
C GLN A 182 4.35 -19.34 -5.70
N GLY A 183 4.93 -18.76 -4.63
CA GLY A 183 4.38 -18.83 -3.28
C GLY A 183 3.15 -17.95 -3.06
N SER A 184 2.96 -16.92 -3.89
CA SER A 184 1.94 -15.88 -3.72
C SER A 184 0.78 -16.06 -4.70
N SER A 185 -0.34 -16.61 -4.27
CA SER A 185 -1.55 -16.73 -5.10
C SER A 185 -2.49 -15.53 -4.92
N GLY A 186 -3.06 -15.03 -6.02
CA GLY A 186 -4.07 -13.94 -5.99
C GLY A 186 -3.45 -12.55 -5.81
N GLU A 187 -3.99 -11.76 -4.87
CA GLU A 187 -3.58 -10.37 -4.62
C GLU A 187 -2.12 -10.24 -4.16
N GLY A 188 -1.60 -11.23 -3.42
CA GLY A 188 -0.20 -11.23 -2.96
C GLY A 188 0.82 -11.28 -4.10
N GLY A 189 0.48 -11.94 -5.22
CA GLY A 189 1.34 -11.98 -6.40
C GLY A 189 1.46 -10.61 -7.08
N ILE A 190 0.36 -9.85 -7.16
CA ILE A 190 0.35 -8.50 -7.73
C ILE A 190 1.17 -7.54 -6.84
N GLN A 191 1.06 -7.68 -5.52
CA GLN A 191 1.85 -6.90 -4.58
C GLN A 191 3.35 -7.18 -4.72
N ALA A 192 3.74 -8.45 -4.83
CA ALA A 192 5.12 -8.84 -5.08
C ALA A 192 5.66 -8.19 -6.37
N ILE A 193 4.90 -8.23 -7.48
CA ILE A 193 5.29 -7.55 -8.72
C ILE A 193 5.51 -6.05 -8.48
N GLY A 194 4.60 -5.40 -7.74
CA GLY A 194 4.72 -3.99 -7.39
C GLY A 194 5.99 -3.66 -6.60
N GLU A 195 6.35 -4.49 -5.62
CA GLU A 195 7.56 -4.32 -4.81
C GLU A 195 8.84 -4.49 -5.64
N TRP A 196 8.88 -5.49 -6.50
CA TRP A 196 10.00 -5.73 -7.39
C TRP A 196 10.16 -4.64 -8.47
N CYS A 197 9.04 -4.07 -8.94
CA CYS A 197 9.05 -2.85 -9.75
C CYS A 197 9.70 -1.67 -9.02
N MET A 198 9.41 -1.49 -7.72
CA MET A 198 10.00 -0.41 -6.92
C MET A 198 11.51 -0.59 -6.69
N PHE A 199 12.02 -1.82 -6.71
CA PHE A 199 13.45 -2.10 -6.60
C PHE A 199 14.23 -1.87 -7.91
N GLY A 200 13.53 -1.57 -9.02
CA GLY A 200 14.14 -1.30 -10.31
C GLY A 200 14.42 -2.56 -11.14
N ALA A 201 13.79 -3.70 -10.81
CA ALA A 201 14.00 -4.97 -11.54
C ALA A 201 13.67 -4.89 -13.04
N PHE A 202 12.79 -3.96 -13.42
CA PHE A 202 12.34 -3.77 -14.81
C PHE A 202 12.93 -2.50 -15.48
N ASP A 203 13.85 -1.79 -14.81
CA ASP A 203 14.53 -0.60 -15.38
C ASP A 203 15.71 -0.98 -16.30
N ALA A 204 15.95 -2.28 -16.50
CA ALA A 204 16.98 -2.86 -17.36
C ALA A 204 16.78 -2.46 -18.83
N GLY A 205 17.34 -1.31 -19.19
CA GLY A 205 17.33 -0.77 -20.56
C GLY A 205 17.69 0.71 -20.66
N ARG A 206 17.89 1.42 -19.54
CA ARG A 206 18.26 2.85 -19.55
C ARG A 206 19.75 3.15 -19.42
N GLU A 207 20.56 2.21 -18.94
CA GLU A 207 22.01 2.41 -18.70
C GLU A 207 22.90 2.18 -19.93
N GLU A 208 22.45 1.46 -20.96
CA GLU A 208 23.28 1.14 -22.14
C GLU A 208 23.28 2.22 -23.25
N ARG A 209 22.68 3.40 -23.01
CA ARG A 209 22.49 4.40 -24.08
C ARG A 209 23.15 5.77 -23.81
N THR A 210 24.04 5.85 -22.84
CA THR A 210 24.87 7.04 -22.59
C THR A 210 26.35 6.66 -22.55
N GLU A 211 26.89 6.33 -23.73
CA GLU A 211 28.31 6.54 -24.07
C GLU A 211 28.41 7.63 -25.13
#